data_AF-A0A7K3NIV8-F1
#
_entry.id   AF-A0A7K3NIV8-F1
#
_cell.length_a   1.000
_cell.length_b   1.000
_cell.length_c   1.000
_cell.angle_alpha   90.00
_cell.angle_beta   90.00
_cell.angle_gamma   90.00
#
_symmetry.space_group_name_H-M   'P 1'
#
loop_
_entity.id
_entity.type
_entity.pdbx_description
1 polymer ?
#
loop_
_entity_poly.entity_id
_entity_poly.type
_entity_poly.pdbx_seq_one_letter_code
_entity_poly.pdbx_strand_id
1 'polypeptide(L)'
;MTGFTFERALKVLVFAALVLTVWKGLGRTPEFASHVTPERFFSGMVNDAENSLIMKERHLDFNDASAKAVRVRLEELLSQGRTPDPAMINEESLRRAVNRRLAVRERDADYAVMARERLDRMLALERQGWRMELGVSLPAPGEGSLVTGAAP
;
A
#
# COMPACT_ATOMS: atom_id res chain seq x y z
N MET A 1 -36.34 24.01 -43.74
CA MET A 1 -35.27 24.24 -42.74
C MET A 1 -35.89 24.03 -41.36
N THR A 2 -35.81 22.79 -40.86
CA THR A 2 -36.52 22.35 -39.65
C THR A 2 -35.84 22.89 -38.40
N GLY A 3 -36.56 23.75 -37.69
CA GLY A 3 -36.14 24.33 -36.42
C GLY A 3 -35.81 23.27 -35.38
N PHE A 4 -34.68 23.45 -34.74
CA PHE A 4 -34.27 22.71 -33.57
C PHE A 4 -35.23 23.08 -32.42
N THR A 5 -36.25 22.27 -32.17
CA THR A 5 -37.22 22.51 -31.10
C THR A 5 -36.53 22.38 -29.74
N PHE A 6 -36.92 23.21 -28.77
CA PHE A 6 -36.37 23.21 -27.41
C PHE A 6 -36.31 21.81 -26.78
N GLU A 7 -37.32 20.97 -27.06
CA GLU A 7 -37.36 19.58 -26.61
C GLU A 7 -36.22 18.72 -27.18
N ARG A 8 -35.84 18.92 -28.45
CA ARG A 8 -34.69 18.23 -29.05
C ARG A 8 -33.37 18.70 -28.42
N ALA A 9 -33.25 20.00 -28.15
CA ALA A 9 -32.10 20.56 -27.43
C ALA A 9 -31.97 19.95 -26.02
N LEU A 10 -33.08 19.88 -25.29
CA LEU A 10 -33.13 19.31 -23.95
C LEU A 10 -32.74 17.83 -23.94
N LYS A 11 -33.27 17.03 -24.88
CA LYS A 11 -32.91 15.61 -25.01
C LYS A 11 -31.41 15.41 -25.29
N VAL A 12 -30.83 16.23 -26.15
CA VAL A 12 -29.38 16.18 -26.44
C VAL A 12 -28.56 16.55 -25.21
N LEU A 13 -28.94 17.59 -24.46
CA LEU A 13 -28.24 18.00 -23.25
C LEU A 13 -28.32 16.95 -22.15
N VAL A 14 -29.50 16.35 -21.93
CA VAL A 14 -29.68 15.25 -20.97
C VAL A 14 -28.86 14.03 -21.38
N PHE A 15 -28.88 13.65 -22.66
CA PHE A 15 -28.06 12.55 -23.16
C PHE A 15 -26.56 12.82 -22.98
N ALA A 16 -26.09 14.02 -23.29
CA ALA A 16 -24.71 14.42 -23.07
C ALA A 16 -24.32 14.34 -21.59
N ALA A 17 -25.19 14.78 -20.67
CA ALA A 17 -24.96 14.67 -19.24
C ALA A 17 -24.88 13.20 -18.76
N LEU A 18 -25.72 12.32 -19.30
CA LEU A 18 -25.68 10.88 -19.01
C LEU A 18 -24.38 10.25 -19.52
N VAL A 19 -23.97 10.55 -20.76
CA VAL A 19 -22.70 10.08 -21.34
C VAL A 19 -21.52 10.55 -20.50
N LEU A 20 -21.49 11.83 -20.11
CA LEU A 20 -20.44 12.36 -19.23
C LEU A 20 -20.41 11.67 -17.87
N THR A 21 -21.58 11.33 -17.32
CA THR A 21 -21.68 10.62 -16.04
C THR A 21 -21.12 9.21 -16.15
N VAL A 22 -21.51 8.46 -17.19
CA VAL A 22 -21.00 7.12 -17.46
C VAL A 22 -19.49 7.15 -17.73
N TRP A 23 -19.02 8.08 -18.55
CA TRP A 23 -17.60 8.27 -18.85
C TRP A 23 -16.78 8.56 -17.60
N LYS A 24 -17.27 9.44 -16.72
CA LYS A 24 -16.61 9.75 -15.45
C LYS A 24 -16.62 8.56 -14.48
N GLY A 25 -17.68 7.75 -14.50
CA GLY A 25 -17.78 6.53 -13.72
C GLY A 25 -16.77 5.47 -14.18
N LEU A 26 -16.77 5.17 -15.48
CA LEU A 26 -15.84 4.22 -16.10
C LEU A 26 -14.39 4.67 -15.96
N GLY A 27 -14.10 5.97 -16.13
CA GLY A 27 -12.77 6.54 -15.93
C GLY A 27 -12.15 6.33 -14.54
N ARG A 28 -12.93 5.87 -13.55
CA ARG A 28 -12.45 5.54 -12.20
C ARG A 28 -12.20 4.06 -11.98
N THR A 29 -12.69 3.19 -12.87
CA THR A 29 -12.49 1.75 -12.69
C THR A 29 -11.09 1.37 -13.19
N PRO A 30 -10.36 0.47 -12.50
CA PRO A 30 -9.00 0.09 -12.88
C PRO A 30 -8.95 -0.59 -14.25
N GLU A 31 -9.99 -1.34 -14.62
CA GLU A 31 -10.15 -1.95 -15.95
C GLU A 31 -10.04 -0.86 -17.01
N PHE A 32 -10.93 0.12 -16.97
CA PHE A 32 -11.01 1.15 -18.00
C PHE A 32 -9.83 2.14 -17.92
N ALA A 33 -9.40 2.52 -16.72
CA ALA A 33 -8.29 3.46 -16.51
C ALA A 33 -6.96 2.90 -17.05
N SER A 34 -6.70 1.61 -16.87
CA SER A 34 -5.48 0.98 -17.40
C SER A 34 -5.43 1.02 -18.93
N HIS A 35 -6.57 0.91 -19.63
CA HIS A 35 -6.65 0.94 -21.09
C HIS A 35 -6.68 2.35 -21.68
N VAL A 36 -7.48 3.26 -21.12
CA VAL A 36 -7.77 4.57 -21.74
C VAL A 36 -6.80 5.65 -21.29
N THR A 37 -6.33 5.61 -20.04
CA THR A 37 -5.37 6.58 -19.49
C THR A 37 -4.24 5.86 -18.75
N PRO A 38 -3.43 5.04 -19.44
CA PRO A 38 -2.43 4.19 -18.81
C PRO A 38 -1.40 4.98 -18.00
N GLU A 39 -0.90 6.10 -18.54
CA GLU A 39 0.09 6.95 -17.85
C GLU A 39 -0.43 7.43 -16.49
N ARG A 40 -1.70 7.88 -16.43
CA ARG A 40 -2.32 8.34 -15.18
C ARG A 40 -2.57 7.19 -14.21
N PHE A 41 -2.91 6.01 -14.73
CA PHE A 41 -3.11 4.82 -13.93
C PHE A 41 -1.81 4.35 -13.27
N PHE A 42 -0.74 4.17 -14.07
CA PHE A 42 0.56 3.72 -13.58
C PHE A 42 1.24 4.74 -12.68
N SER A 43 1.23 6.03 -13.04
CA SER A 43 1.75 7.09 -12.15
C SER A 43 1.06 7.10 -10.79
N GLY A 44 -0.26 6.84 -10.74
CA GLY A 44 -0.98 6.67 -9.48
C GLY A 44 -0.48 5.49 -8.64
N MET A 45 -0.30 4.32 -9.26
CA MET A 45 0.18 3.12 -8.56
C MET A 45 1.63 3.22 -8.11
N VAL A 46 2.50 3.77 -8.97
CA VAL A 46 3.92 3.97 -8.67
C VAL A 46 4.07 4.96 -7.53
N ASN A 47 3.36 6.09 -7.58
CA ASN A 47 3.40 7.08 -6.50
C ASN A 47 2.88 6.51 -5.16
N ASP A 48 1.82 5.68 -5.17
CA ASP A 48 1.34 5.00 -3.96
C ASP A 48 2.41 4.03 -3.40
N ALA A 49 3.08 3.26 -4.28
CA ALA A 49 4.14 2.34 -3.89
C ALA A 49 5.39 3.07 -3.36
N GLU A 50 5.82 4.15 -4.01
CA GLU A 50 6.93 5.01 -3.56
C GLU A 50 6.63 5.62 -2.19
N ASN A 51 5.44 6.19 -2.01
CA ASN A 51 5.04 6.77 -0.74
C ASN A 51 5.01 5.69 0.37
N SER A 52 4.52 4.49 0.05
CA SER A 52 4.55 3.36 0.99
C SER A 52 5.98 2.99 1.38
N LEU A 53 6.90 2.90 0.43
CA LEU A 53 8.31 2.60 0.66
C LEU A 53 8.96 3.66 1.57
N ILE A 54 8.80 4.94 1.24
CA ILE A 54 9.35 6.06 2.03
C ILE A 54 8.83 6.01 3.47
N MET A 55 7.54 5.71 3.66
CA MET A 55 6.98 5.57 5.00
C MET A 55 7.60 4.40 5.78
N LYS A 56 7.82 3.24 5.13
CA LYS A 56 8.44 2.08 5.79
C LYS A 56 9.90 2.31 6.14
N GLU A 57 10.67 2.91 5.23
CA GLU A 57 12.06 3.28 5.48
C GLU A 57 12.16 4.27 6.65
N ARG A 58 11.28 5.27 6.70
CA ARG A 58 11.24 6.22 7.83
C ARG A 58 10.91 5.55 9.16
N HIS A 59 10.01 4.56 9.17
CA HIS A 59 9.72 3.80 10.39
C HIS A 59 10.93 2.99 10.85
N LEU A 60 11.65 2.37 9.92
CA LEU A 60 12.88 1.64 10.22
C LEU A 60 13.94 2.57 10.82
N ASP A 61 14.20 3.72 10.20
CA ASP A 61 15.17 4.71 10.68
C ASP A 61 14.84 5.22 12.09
N PHE A 62 13.56 5.52 12.34
CA PHE A 62 13.10 5.96 13.65
C PHE A 62 13.26 4.85 14.70
N ASN A 63 12.92 3.61 14.35
CA ASN A 63 13.05 2.48 15.26
C ASN A 63 14.51 2.14 15.55
N ASP A 64 15.41 2.28 14.58
CA ASP A 64 16.86 2.12 14.77
C ASP A 64 17.44 3.20 15.70
N ALA A 65 17.09 4.46 15.46
CA ALA A 65 17.51 5.57 16.32
C ALA A 65 17.01 5.39 17.77
N SER A 66 15.74 5.01 17.92
CA SER A 66 15.15 4.79 19.24
C SER A 66 15.72 3.56 19.96
N ALA A 67 16.03 2.47 19.24
CA ALA A 67 16.68 1.29 19.79
C ALA A 67 18.08 1.64 20.30
N LYS A 68 18.85 2.44 19.55
CA LYS A 68 20.16 2.93 19.97
C LYS A 68 20.06 3.77 21.25
N ALA A 69 19.11 4.70 21.33
CA ALA A 69 18.92 5.53 22.52
C ALA A 69 18.63 4.71 23.79
N VAL A 70 17.77 3.68 23.68
CA VAL A 70 17.48 2.79 24.82
C VAL A 70 18.71 1.95 25.21
N ARG A 71 19.51 1.49 24.24
CA ARG A 71 20.76 0.76 24.52
C ARG A 71 21.78 1.63 25.25
N VAL A 72 22.02 2.85 24.79
CA VAL A 72 22.91 3.81 25.46
C VAL A 72 22.44 4.05 26.90
N ARG A 73 21.12 4.21 27.10
CA ARG A 73 20.59 4.41 28.46
C ARG A 73 20.78 3.19 29.37
N LEU A 74 20.69 1.97 28.83
CA LEU A 74 21.00 0.75 29.55
C LEU A 74 22.49 0.68 29.92
N GLU A 75 23.38 1.02 29.01
CA GLU A 75 24.83 1.06 29.24
C GLU A 75 25.21 2.08 30.32
N GLU A 76 24.62 3.28 30.27
CA GLU A 76 24.78 4.30 31.31
C GLU A 76 24.33 3.77 32.68
N LEU A 77 23.16 3.14 32.75
CA LEU A 77 22.62 2.59 34.00
C LEU A 77 23.55 1.50 34.57
N LEU A 78 24.03 0.60 33.72
CA LEU A 78 24.99 -0.45 34.11
C LEU A 78 26.31 0.15 34.61
N SER A 79 26.81 1.21 33.97
CA SER A 79 28.07 1.87 34.36
C SER A 79 28.00 2.57 35.72
N GLN A 80 26.81 2.99 36.15
CA GLN A 80 26.62 3.72 37.41
C GLN A 80 26.59 2.80 38.65
N GLY A 81 26.48 1.48 38.46
CA GLY A 81 26.56 0.48 39.53
C GLY A 81 25.47 0.59 40.62
N ARG A 82 24.46 1.45 40.42
CA ARG A 82 23.32 1.63 41.31
C ARG A 82 22.09 1.01 40.66
N THR A 83 21.47 0.04 41.32
CA THR A 83 20.14 -0.45 40.98
C THR A 83 19.10 0.60 41.38
N PRO A 84 18.39 1.23 40.43
CA PRO A 84 17.30 2.16 40.76
C PRO A 84 16.19 1.45 41.53
N ASP A 85 15.37 2.22 42.23
CA ASP A 85 14.16 1.74 42.90
C ASP A 85 13.31 0.87 41.93
N PRO A 86 12.82 -0.31 42.32
CA PRO A 86 12.01 -1.18 41.45
C PRO A 86 10.73 -0.53 40.90
N ALA A 87 10.25 0.57 41.50
CA ALA A 87 9.16 1.39 40.96
C ALA A 87 9.59 2.32 39.82
N MET A 88 10.90 2.49 39.57
CA MET A 88 11.48 3.28 38.49
C MET A 88 11.98 2.39 37.34
N ILE A 89 12.43 3.03 36.26
CA ILE A 89 13.04 2.32 35.11
C ILE A 89 14.27 1.55 35.59
N ASN A 90 14.13 0.22 35.65
CA ASN A 90 15.17 -0.71 36.07
C ASN A 90 15.82 -1.43 34.88
N GLU A 91 16.93 -2.12 35.14
CA GLU A 91 17.71 -2.83 34.11
C GLU A 91 16.86 -3.84 33.32
N GLU A 92 16.04 -4.64 34.00
CA GLU A 92 15.19 -5.65 33.36
C GLU A 92 14.18 -5.02 32.40
N SER A 93 13.59 -3.89 32.78
CA SER A 93 12.64 -3.14 31.94
C SER A 93 13.33 -2.59 30.70
N LEU A 94 14.56 -2.07 30.83
CA LEU A 94 15.35 -1.61 29.69
C LEU A 94 15.78 -2.77 28.79
N ARG A 95 16.22 -3.91 29.33
CA ARG A 95 16.55 -5.10 28.54
C ARG A 95 15.34 -5.61 27.74
N ARG A 96 14.16 -5.68 28.37
CA ARG A 96 12.91 -6.03 27.68
C ARG A 96 12.57 -5.02 26.58
N ALA A 97 12.75 -3.72 26.84
CA ALA A 97 12.53 -2.68 25.84
C ALA A 97 13.49 -2.80 24.65
N VAL A 98 14.78 -3.08 24.89
CA VAL A 98 15.78 -3.33 23.82
C VAL A 98 15.36 -4.54 22.99
N ASN A 99 15.05 -5.68 23.61
CA ASN A 99 14.65 -6.89 22.89
C ASN A 99 13.39 -6.68 22.05
N ARG A 100 12.39 -5.98 22.61
CA ARG A 100 11.17 -5.63 21.87
C ARG A 100 11.48 -4.74 20.66
N ARG A 101 12.35 -3.75 20.80
CA ARG A 101 12.73 -2.87 19.70
C ARG A 101 13.52 -3.59 18.61
N LEU A 102 14.40 -4.52 18.98
CA LEU A 102 15.12 -5.36 18.02
C LEU A 102 14.16 -6.23 17.18
N ALA A 103 13.15 -6.84 17.81
CA ALA A 103 12.13 -7.60 17.10
C ALA A 103 11.28 -6.71 16.16
N VAL A 104 10.93 -5.49 16.59
CA VAL A 104 10.21 -4.53 15.74
C VAL A 104 11.06 -4.11 14.54
N ARG A 105 12.36 -3.84 14.76
CA ARG A 105 13.31 -3.48 13.71
C ARG A 105 13.40 -4.55 12.63
N GLU A 106 13.55 -5.81 13.01
CA GLU A 106 13.64 -6.93 12.07
C GLU A 106 12.40 -6.98 11.17
N ARG A 107 11.21 -6.92 11.77
CA ARG A 107 9.95 -6.88 11.03
C ARG A 107 9.82 -5.64 10.13
N ASP A 108 10.26 -4.48 10.59
CA ASP A 108 10.18 -3.25 9.80
C ASP A 108 11.17 -3.26 8.62
N ALA A 109 12.32 -3.92 8.77
CA ALA A 109 13.23 -4.18 7.66
C ALA A 109 12.57 -5.07 6.60
N ASP A 110 11.88 -6.14 7.01
CA ASP A 110 11.11 -6.99 6.08
C ASP A 110 10.01 -6.19 5.36
N TYR A 111 9.31 -5.29 6.07
CA TYR A 111 8.32 -4.42 5.45
C TYR A 111 8.92 -3.45 4.42
N ALA A 112 10.11 -2.92 4.66
CA ALA A 112 10.80 -2.07 3.71
C ALA A 112 11.19 -2.85 2.44
N VAL A 113 11.69 -4.09 2.60
CA VAL A 113 12.00 -4.98 1.47
C VAL A 113 10.74 -5.27 0.64
N MET A 114 9.65 -5.70 1.29
CA MET A 114 8.38 -5.98 0.60
C MET A 114 7.80 -4.74 -0.11
N ALA A 115 7.96 -3.54 0.48
CA ALA A 115 7.52 -2.30 -0.14
C ALA A 115 8.37 -1.97 -1.39
N ARG A 116 9.68 -2.21 -1.33
CA ARG A 116 10.58 -2.03 -2.46
C ARG A 116 10.27 -3.00 -3.60
N GLU A 117 10.07 -4.28 -3.28
CA GLU A 117 9.63 -5.26 -4.27
C GLU A 117 8.28 -4.88 -4.89
N ARG A 118 7.35 -4.30 -4.10
CA ARG A 118 6.08 -3.81 -4.63
C ARG A 118 6.30 -2.67 -5.63
N LEU A 119 7.17 -1.72 -5.33
CA LEU A 119 7.54 -0.65 -6.26
C LEU A 119 8.15 -1.23 -7.54
N ASP A 120 9.11 -2.15 -7.42
CA ASP A 120 9.74 -2.81 -8.56
C ASP A 120 8.73 -3.57 -9.43
N ARG A 121 7.74 -4.25 -8.81
CA ARG A 121 6.63 -4.88 -9.52
C ARG A 121 5.77 -3.85 -10.27
N MET A 122 5.43 -2.71 -9.67
CA MET A 122 4.64 -1.68 -10.34
C MET A 122 5.39 -1.08 -11.54
N LEU A 123 6.68 -0.77 -11.38
CA LEU A 123 7.54 -0.30 -12.46
C LEU A 123 7.70 -1.35 -13.57
N ALA A 124 7.78 -2.63 -13.22
CA ALA A 124 7.80 -3.71 -14.20
C ALA A 124 6.49 -3.81 -14.99
N LEU A 125 5.33 -3.71 -14.33
CA LEU A 125 4.02 -3.71 -14.99
C LEU A 125 3.86 -2.51 -15.94
N GLU A 126 4.33 -1.32 -15.54
CA GLU A 126 4.34 -0.14 -16.40
C GLU A 126 5.18 -0.35 -17.65
N ARG A 127 6.43 -0.84 -17.49
CA ARG A 127 7.33 -1.15 -18.62
C ARG A 127 6.77 -2.21 -19.56
N GLN A 128 6.05 -3.19 -19.03
CA GLN A 128 5.39 -4.23 -19.82
C GLN A 128 4.12 -3.72 -20.52
N GLY A 129 3.69 -2.49 -20.22
CA GLY A 129 2.43 -1.96 -20.74
C GLY A 129 1.25 -2.80 -20.29
N TRP A 130 1.30 -3.38 -19.08
CA TRP A 130 0.25 -4.26 -18.59
C TRP A 130 -1.10 -3.55 -18.58
N ARG A 131 -2.17 -4.30 -18.85
CA ARG A 131 -3.54 -3.80 -18.86
C ARG A 131 -4.42 -4.81 -18.16
N MET A 132 -5.37 -4.32 -17.37
CA MET A 132 -6.33 -5.19 -16.71
C MET A 132 -7.37 -5.66 -17.74
N GLU A 133 -7.81 -6.92 -17.69
CA GLU A 133 -8.78 -7.42 -18.65
C GLU A 133 -10.10 -6.66 -18.58
N LEU A 134 -10.65 -6.29 -19.76
CA LEU A 134 -11.94 -5.63 -19.85
C LEU A 134 -13.05 -6.69 -19.81
N GLY A 135 -13.65 -6.88 -18.64
CA GLY A 135 -14.78 -7.79 -18.46
C GLY A 135 -14.99 -8.20 -17.01
N VAL A 136 -16.11 -8.88 -16.74
CA VAL A 136 -16.29 -9.59 -15.47
C VAL A 136 -15.40 -10.81 -15.53
N SER A 137 -14.18 -10.71 -14.98
CA SER A 137 -13.43 -11.91 -14.62
C SER A 137 -14.34 -12.70 -13.69
N LEU A 138 -14.70 -13.94 -14.08
CA LEU A 138 -15.40 -14.88 -13.21
C LEU A 138 -14.77 -14.81 -11.82
N PRO A 139 -15.56 -14.74 -10.73
CA PRO A 139 -15.00 -14.62 -9.39
C PRO A 139 -13.93 -15.71 -9.22
N ALA A 140 -12.76 -15.31 -8.72
CA ALA A 140 -11.70 -16.26 -8.39
C ALA A 140 -12.34 -17.42 -7.61
N PRO A 141 -12.07 -18.69 -7.97
CA PRO A 141 -12.66 -19.81 -7.27
C PRO A 141 -12.35 -19.64 -5.79
N GLY A 142 -13.39 -19.52 -4.97
CA GLY A 142 -13.25 -19.27 -3.55
C GLY A 142 -12.37 -20.35 -2.90
N GLU A 143 -11.63 -19.95 -1.87
CA GLU A 143 -10.88 -20.86 -1.00
C GLU A 143 -11.83 -21.97 -0.50
N GLY A 144 -11.77 -23.14 -1.14
CA GLY A 144 -12.71 -24.22 -0.91
C GLY A 144 -12.67 -25.36 -1.93
N SER A 145 -12.08 -25.16 -3.11
CA SER A 145 -11.96 -26.22 -4.14
C SER A 145 -10.70 -27.11 -4.02
N LEU A 146 -10.09 -27.20 -2.83
CA LEU A 146 -9.00 -28.14 -2.56
C LEU A 146 -9.48 -29.36 -1.78
N VAL A 147 -10.61 -29.98 -2.15
CA VAL A 147 -10.91 -31.35 -1.71
C VAL A 147 -11.67 -32.13 -2.78
N THR A 148 -11.11 -33.29 -3.11
CA THR A 148 -11.63 -34.46 -3.86
C THR A 148 -11.48 -34.51 -5.38
N GLY A 149 -10.56 -35.36 -5.80
CA GLY A 149 -10.40 -35.84 -7.17
C GLY A 149 -9.14 -36.68 -7.30
N ALA A 150 -9.15 -37.86 -6.67
CA ALA A 150 -8.10 -38.85 -6.77
C ALA A 150 -7.83 -39.25 -8.24
N ALA A 151 -6.61 -39.74 -8.47
CA ALA A 151 -6.11 -40.36 -9.69
C ALA A 151 -7.12 -41.37 -10.32
N PRO A 152 -6.98 -41.63 -11.62
CA PRO A 152 -6.07 -42.71 -12.04
C PRO A 152 -4.84 -42.23 -12.82
#